data_AF-A0AAV6BTU5-F1
#
_entry.id   AF-A0AAV6BTU5-F1
#
_cell.length_a   1.000
_cell.length_b   1.000
_cell.length_c   1.000
_cell.angle_alpha   90.00
_cell.angle_beta   90.00
_cell.angle_gamma   90.00
#
_symmetry.space_group_name_H-M   'P 1'
#
loop_
_entity.id
_entity.type
_entity.pdbx_description
1 polymer ?
#
loop_
_entity_poly.entity_id
_entity_poly.type
_entity_poly.pdbx_seq_one_letter_code
_entity_poly.pdbx_strand_id
1 'polypeptide(L)' 'MRARLGASAIMLLLASAVAFGADGLPRELLGGLRLNAPVTTIPPPLAVARLDGGRTLTLRELRGRPVLLYFWATW' A
#
# COMPACT_ATOMS: atom_id res chain seq x y z
N MET A 1 -14.36 -42.66 -4.32
CA MET A 1 -13.59 -41.85 -3.34
C MET A 1 -12.45 -41.06 -4.00
N ARG A 2 -12.74 -40.24 -5.03
CA ARG A 2 -11.70 -39.52 -5.83
C ARG A 2 -11.98 -38.03 -6.10
N ALA A 3 -13.13 -37.49 -5.65
CA ALA A 3 -13.54 -36.11 -5.96
C ALA A 3 -13.27 -35.09 -4.84
N ARG A 4 -12.74 -35.51 -3.68
CA ARG A 4 -12.54 -34.62 -2.52
C ARG A 4 -11.13 -34.02 -2.41
N LEU A 5 -10.16 -34.48 -3.20
CA LEU A 5 -8.77 -33.99 -3.13
C LEU A 5 -8.56 -32.66 -3.88
N GLY A 6 -9.33 -32.38 -4.94
CA GLY A 6 -9.15 -31.16 -5.76
C GLY A 6 -9.56 -29.87 -5.04
N ALA A 7 -10.65 -29.92 -4.27
CA ALA A 7 -11.15 -28.75 -3.55
C ALA A 7 -10.20 -28.31 -2.42
N SER A 8 -9.58 -29.26 -1.71
CA SER A 8 -8.62 -28.96 -0.65
C SER A 8 -7.31 -28.37 -1.18
N ALA A 9 -6.82 -28.83 -2.34
CA ALA A 9 -5.60 -28.29 -2.95
C ALA A 9 -5.79 -26.85 -3.45
N ILE A 10 -6.95 -26.54 -4.04
CA ILE A 10 -7.31 -25.18 -4.48
C ILE A 10 -7.47 -24.24 -3.27
N MET A 11 -8.07 -24.72 -2.19
CA MET A 11 -8.24 -23.93 -0.96
C MET A 11 -6.89 -23.65 -0.27
N LEU A 12 -5.95 -24.61 -0.31
CA LEU A 12 -4.58 -24.39 0.18
C LEU A 12 -3.81 -23.36 -0.67
N LEU A 13 -3.95 -23.43 -2.00
CA LEU A 13 -3.33 -22.49 -2.94
C LEU A 13 -3.89 -21.06 -2.79
N LEU A 14 -5.19 -20.90 -2.56
CA LEU A 14 -5.78 -19.58 -2.28
C LEU A 14 -5.32 -19.01 -0.93
N ALA A 15 -5.13 -19.85 0.10
CA ALA A 15 -4.64 -19.39 1.40
C ALA A 15 -3.18 -18.89 1.33
N SER A 16 -2.34 -19.50 0.48
CA SER A 16 -0.95 -19.07 0.29
C SER A 16 -0.81 -17.72 -0.41
N ALA A 17 -1.76 -17.33 -1.26
CA ALA A 17 -1.74 -16.03 -1.94
C ALA A 17 -2.04 -14.85 -1.00
N VAL A 18 -2.79 -15.07 0.08
CA VAL A 18 -3.09 -14.06 1.12
C VAL A 18 -1.89 -13.81 2.05
N ALA A 19 -0.99 -14.80 2.21
CA ALA A 19 0.16 -14.70 3.10
C ALA A 19 1.33 -13.86 2.53
N PHE A 20 1.39 -13.66 1.20
CA PHE A 20 2.45 -12.87 0.56
C PHE A 20 2.28 -11.33 0.69
N GLY A 21 1.21 -10.85 1.32
CA GLY A 21 0.88 -9.41 1.34
C GLY A 21 0.96 -8.70 2.68
N ALA A 22 1.06 -9.40 3.82
CA ALA A 22 0.77 -8.78 5.12
C ALA A 22 2.01 -8.53 6.02
N ASP A 23 3.01 -9.41 6.01
CA ASP A 23 4.06 -9.39 7.05
C ASP A 23 5.45 -8.95 6.56
N GLY A 24 5.68 -8.84 5.25
CA GLY A 24 7.02 -8.57 4.67
C GLY A 24 7.32 -7.13 4.25
N LEU A 25 6.28 -6.31 4.00
CA LEU A 25 6.42 -4.88 3.74
C LEU A 25 6.54 -3.88 4.94
N PRO A 26 6.62 -4.23 6.25
CA PRO A 26 6.39 -3.24 7.29
C PRO A 26 7.62 -2.62 7.97
N ARG A 27 8.85 -3.13 7.83
CA ARG A 27 9.99 -2.62 8.64
C ARG A 27 11.20 -2.16 7.82
N GLU A 28 11.67 -2.96 6.89
CA GLU A 28 12.78 -2.60 6.00
C GLU A 28 12.41 -1.41 5.12
N LEU A 29 11.20 -1.40 4.56
CA LEU A 29 10.68 -0.27 3.79
C LEU A 29 10.54 1.00 4.65
N LEU A 30 9.98 0.88 5.86
CA LEU A 30 9.83 2.02 6.77
C LEU A 30 11.19 2.56 7.22
N GLY A 31 12.16 1.68 7.48
CA GLY A 31 13.54 2.04 7.84
C GLY A 31 14.29 2.70 6.69
N GLY A 32 14.17 2.15 5.47
CA GLY A 32 14.74 2.73 4.25
C GLY A 32 14.12 4.08 3.90
N LEU A 33 12.82 4.26 4.13
CA LEU A 33 12.10 5.52 3.92
C LEU A 33 12.22 6.50 5.10
N ARG A 34 12.92 6.13 6.18
CA ARG A 34 13.01 6.91 7.42
C ARG A 34 11.66 7.39 7.96
N LEU A 35 10.65 6.52 7.89
CA LEU A 35 9.32 6.76 8.43
C LEU A 35 9.32 6.48 9.94
N ASN A 36 10.15 7.23 10.68
CA ASN A 36 10.40 7.03 12.11
C ASN A 36 9.47 7.86 12.99
N ALA A 37 8.60 8.68 12.39
CA ALA A 37 7.89 9.72 13.10
C ALA A 37 6.57 9.17 13.67
N PRO A 38 6.31 9.27 14.98
CA PRO A 38 4.93 9.27 15.46
C PRO A 38 4.26 10.53 14.90
N VAL A 39 3.40 10.36 13.89
CA VAL A 39 2.65 11.46 13.28
C VAL A 39 1.52 11.83 14.23
N THR A 40 1.74 12.85 15.06
CA THR A 40 0.71 13.41 15.95
C THR A 40 -0.01 14.61 15.35
N THR A 41 0.38 15.02 14.13
CA THR A 41 -0.18 16.21 13.47
C THR A 41 -0.93 15.85 12.20
N ILE A 42 -2.04 16.54 11.95
CA ILE A 42 -2.80 16.39 10.70
C ILE A 42 -1.96 16.99 9.56
N PRO A 43 -1.69 16.24 8.47
CA PRO A 43 -0.94 16.78 7.35
C PRO A 43 -1.67 17.96 6.70
N PRO A 44 -0.96 18.99 6.22
CA PRO A 44 -1.56 20.08 5.46
C PRO A 44 -2.30 19.57 4.21
N PRO A 45 -3.31 20.30 3.71
CA PRO A 45 -3.89 20.01 2.40
C PRO A 45 -2.82 20.01 1.32
N LEU A 46 -2.81 18.97 0.49
CA LEU A 46 -1.95 18.86 -0.68
C LEU A 46 -2.79 18.50 -1.89
N ALA A 47 -2.53 19.20 -2.99
CA ALA A 47 -3.12 18.97 -4.30
C ALA A 47 -1.99 18.84 -5.32
N VAL A 48 -2.01 17.76 -6.10
CA VAL A 48 -0.98 17.48 -7.11
C VAL A 48 -1.63 17.23 -8.46
N ALA A 49 -1.05 17.81 -9.52
CA ALA A 49 -1.43 17.45 -10.88
C ALA A 49 -1.03 15.99 -11.14
N ARG A 50 -1.91 15.23 -11.80
CA ARG A 50 -1.53 13.89 -12.24
C ARG A 50 -0.62 13.98 -13.46
N LEU A 51 0.28 13.01 -13.56
CA LEU A 51 1.22 12.90 -14.69
C LEU A 51 0.52 12.56 -16.02
N ASP A 52 -0.67 11.95 -15.96
CA ASP A 52 -1.48 11.60 -17.14
C ASP A 52 -2.26 12.80 -17.72
N GLY A 53 -2.04 14.02 -17.21
CA GLY A 53 -2.81 15.21 -17.60
C GLY A 53 -4.26 15.18 -17.12
N GLY A 54 -4.62 14.21 -16.28
CA GLY A 54 -5.94 14.09 -15.69
C GLY A 54 -6.19 15.11 -14.58
N ARG A 55 -7.32 14.93 -13.90
CA ARG A 55 -7.72 15.83 -12.81
C ARG A 55 -6.67 15.87 -11.69
N THR A 56 -6.58 17.03 -11.04
CA THR A 56 -5.82 17.21 -9.80
C THR A 56 -6.24 16.18 -8.75
N LEU A 57 -5.27 15.54 -8.11
CA LEU A 57 -5.46 14.62 -7.01
C LEU A 57 -5.26 15.37 -5.69
N THR A 58 -6.23 15.28 -4.79
CA THR A 58 -6.14 15.86 -3.44
C THR A 58 -5.97 14.80 -2.36
N LEU A 59 -5.29 15.11 -1.24
CA LEU A 59 -5.21 14.19 -0.10
C LEU A 59 -6.59 13.84 0.49
N ARG A 60 -7.57 14.73 0.34
CA ARG A 60 -8.93 14.52 0.82
C ARG A 60 -9.59 13.31 0.15
N GLU A 61 -9.34 13.11 -1.14
CA GLU A 61 -9.86 11.99 -1.92
C GLU A 61 -9.26 10.63 -1.50
N LEU A 62 -8.10 10.64 -0.81
CA LEU A 62 -7.40 9.43 -0.37
C LEU A 62 -7.65 9.11 1.12
N ARG A 63 -8.58 9.80 1.78
CA ARG A 63 -8.90 9.57 3.20
C ARG A 63 -9.26 8.11 3.48
N GLY A 64 -8.81 7.62 4.63
CA GLY A 64 -9.02 6.22 5.04
C GLY A 64 -8.04 5.23 4.41
N ARG A 65 -7.09 5.70 3.59
CA ARG A 65 -6.06 4.87 2.97
C ARG A 65 -4.68 5.34 3.44
N PRO A 66 -3.73 4.44 3.75
CA PRO A 66 -2.33 4.82 3.91
C PRO A 66 -1.79 5.42 2.61
N VAL A 67 -1.10 6.56 2.70
CA VAL A 67 -0.50 7.26 1.55
C VAL A 67 0.95 7.60 1.87
N LEU A 68 1.86 7.29 0.95
CA LEU A 68 3.25 7.72 1.01
C LEU A 68 3.44 8.96 0.13
N LEU A 69 3.89 10.05 0.72
CA LEU A 69 4.32 11.24 -0.02
C LEU A 69 5.83 11.21 -0.19
N TYR A 70 6.28 11.14 -1.44
CA TYR A 70 7.70 11.11 -1.79
C TYR A 70 8.01 12.32 -2.67
N PHE A 71 8.77 13.27 -2.11
CA PHE A 71 9.21 14.46 -2.83
C PHE A 71 10.58 14.19 -3.44
N TRP A 72 10.73 14.52 -4.71
CA TRP A 72 11.96 14.35 -5.46
C TRP A 72 12.12 15.51 -6.44
N ALA A 73 13.36 15.75 -6.83
CA ALA A 73 13.76 16.82 -7.72
C ALA A 73 14.90 16.32 -8.59
N THR A 74 14.97 16.76 -9.84
CA THR A 74 16.01 16.36 -10.80
C THR A 74 17.13 17.41 -10.94
N TRP A 75 17.17 18.39 -10.05
CA TRP A 75 18.12 19.50 -10.05
C TRP A 75 19.05 19.45 -8.84
#